data_AF-A0A9D1KAC7-F1
#
_entry.id   AF-A0A9D1KAC7-F1
#
_cell.length_a   1.000
_cell.length_b   1.000
_cell.length_c   1.000
_cell.angle_alpha   90.00
_cell.angle_beta   90.00
_cell.angle_gamma   90.00
#
_symmetry.space_group_name_H-M   'P 1'
#
loop_
_entity.id
_entity.type
_entity.pdbx_description
1 polymer ?
#
loop_
_entity_poly.entity_id
_entity_poly.type
_entity_poly.pdbx_seq_one_letter_code
_entity_poly.pdbx_strand_id
1 'polypeptide(L)'
;MILRKPYALLIQYFQRIHLILILLCAYIFYKIMGLRSFVADFLTTESYNAYYESVNEHINFLLIISILVVIAISIALIILLRYKKKPWKIYLIPVFEYIFMLGILMFVNSYFHGYDELSSITPIMAGRDLLNIVSIGQYVIFIIFGIRFLGIDLKQFGFKNDEEYLDIKEEDREEFEVNIEFDKDKITRNIKRLFRNLKYIYFEHRLVCNTIIIILFASLTGYTYYYFGVLHRTYGEGNTFSANYYDITVNSSYLTNKDSRGNVITDKNSYLVINLTVKNDASKRNINLDRFRVMNKSEGFSHVNNIYDYFKDLGKSYSGKELVNGDEVTFILVYKVPNNLNSNKYVLYYQDVSKRILLKKVKLNVDDVREVETKGEAKITESLKFPDGNNITITDFKVSNETTYSRYSCDDYGCRMMDLPLKSNNKILEISFVSNNFTGKSFIDFSNIYAKIRYEDNNGKMKSVEPKSLISNYNGNYAYFSIPTDIKDNGKLRLVFIFRDERYIYHLR
;
A
#
# COMPACT_ATOMS: atom_id res chain seq x y z
N MET A 1 -13.06 -61.95 14.32
CA MET A 1 -13.42 -60.56 14.68
C MET A 1 -14.46 -60.08 13.69
N ILE A 2 -15.70 -59.85 14.13
CA ILE A 2 -16.81 -59.43 13.28
C ILE A 2 -16.70 -57.93 13.05
N LEU A 3 -16.19 -57.51 11.89
CA LEU A 3 -16.26 -56.12 11.44
C LEU A 3 -17.66 -55.89 10.86
N ARG A 4 -18.52 -55.18 11.60
CA ARG A 4 -19.77 -54.61 11.04
C ARG A 4 -19.41 -53.76 9.82
N LYS A 5 -20.15 -53.91 8.70
CA LYS A 5 -19.88 -53.17 7.45
C LYS A 5 -19.82 -51.65 7.75
N PRO A 6 -18.78 -50.91 7.31
CA PRO A 6 -18.54 -49.50 7.67
C PRO A 6 -19.62 -48.52 7.16
N TYR A 7 -20.51 -48.98 6.28
CA TYR A 7 -21.55 -48.17 5.63
C TYR A 7 -22.75 -47.84 6.52
N ALA A 8 -23.01 -48.62 7.57
CA ALA A 8 -24.14 -48.39 8.48
C ALA A 8 -24.02 -47.05 9.21
N LEU A 9 -22.80 -46.62 9.54
CA LEU A 9 -22.52 -45.35 10.21
C LEU A 9 -22.82 -44.16 9.28
N LEU A 10 -22.46 -44.25 8.00
CA LEU A 10 -22.74 -43.19 7.02
C LEU A 10 -24.24 -43.00 6.76
N ILE A 11 -25.02 -44.08 6.83
CA ILE A 11 -26.47 -44.08 6.65
C ILE A 11 -27.14 -43.46 7.88
N GLN A 12 -26.80 -43.92 9.08
CA GLN A 12 -27.37 -43.42 10.35
C GLN A 12 -27.10 -41.92 10.57
N TYR A 13 -25.94 -41.44 10.14
CA TYR A 13 -25.52 -40.05 10.37
C TYR A 13 -25.53 -39.19 9.10
N PHE A 14 -26.25 -39.60 8.04
CA PHE A 14 -26.21 -38.95 6.73
C PHE A 14 -26.44 -37.42 6.79
N GLN A 15 -27.48 -36.96 7.50
CA GLN A 15 -27.73 -35.52 7.68
C GLN A 15 -26.62 -34.82 8.48
N ARG A 16 -26.11 -35.45 9.55
CA ARG A 16 -25.02 -34.90 10.36
C ARG A 16 -23.72 -34.79 9.56
N ILE A 17 -23.44 -35.75 8.68
CA ILE A 17 -22.29 -35.71 7.77
C ILE A 17 -22.41 -34.52 6.81
N HIS A 18 -23.60 -34.24 6.28
CA HIS A 18 -23.83 -33.07 5.44
C HIS A 18 -23.69 -31.75 6.21
N LEU A 19 -24.11 -31.71 7.47
CA LEU A 19 -23.84 -30.56 8.34
C LEU A 19 -22.34 -30.32 8.53
N ILE A 20 -21.57 -31.38 8.80
CA ILE A 20 -20.09 -31.30 8.92
C ILE A 20 -19.48 -30.82 7.61
N LEU A 21 -19.93 -31.34 6.47
CA LEU A 21 -19.49 -30.89 5.15
C LEU A 21 -19.77 -29.39 4.95
N ILE A 22 -20.98 -28.91 5.28
CA ILE A 22 -21.33 -27.48 5.18
C ILE A 22 -20.40 -26.63 6.05
N LEU A 23 -20.13 -27.04 7.28
CA LEU A 23 -19.23 -26.32 8.19
C LEU A 23 -17.79 -26.26 7.64
N LEU A 24 -17.29 -27.37 7.09
CA LEU A 24 -15.98 -27.41 6.44
C LEU A 24 -15.96 -26.51 5.19
N CYS A 25 -17.00 -26.56 4.36
CA CYS A 25 -17.14 -25.70 3.18
C CYS A 25 -17.18 -24.22 3.57
N ALA A 26 -17.88 -23.87 4.66
CA ALA A 26 -17.95 -22.50 5.18
C ALA A 26 -16.58 -22.00 5.64
N TYR A 27 -15.81 -22.85 6.34
CA TYR A 27 -14.42 -22.53 6.71
C TYR A 27 -13.53 -22.32 5.48
N ILE A 28 -13.60 -23.23 4.50
CA ILE A 28 -12.84 -23.13 3.25
C ILE A 28 -13.20 -21.84 2.51
N PHE A 29 -14.49 -21.56 2.36
CA PHE A 29 -14.99 -20.35 1.70
C PHE A 29 -14.46 -19.08 2.37
N TYR A 30 -14.52 -19.00 3.70
CA TYR A 30 -13.96 -17.88 4.46
C TYR A 30 -12.48 -17.67 4.17
N LYS A 31 -11.69 -18.75 4.16
CA LYS A 31 -10.26 -18.69 3.82
C LYS A 31 -10.00 -18.25 2.38
N ILE A 32 -10.79 -18.72 1.42
CA ILE A 32 -10.70 -18.31 0.01
C ILE A 32 -11.04 -16.82 -0.17
N MET A 33 -12.04 -16.29 0.55
CA MET A 33 -12.32 -14.84 0.50
C MET A 33 -11.15 -14.01 1.00
N GLY A 34 -10.50 -14.44 2.08
CA GLY A 34 -9.30 -13.77 2.59
C GLY A 34 -8.13 -13.82 1.59
N LEU A 35 -7.90 -14.97 0.97
CA LEU A 35 -6.88 -15.11 -0.08
C LEU A 35 -7.17 -14.20 -1.29
N ARG A 36 -8.44 -14.09 -1.70
CA ARG A 36 -8.85 -13.21 -2.80
C ARG A 36 -8.57 -11.75 -2.49
N SER A 37 -8.85 -11.30 -1.26
CA SER A 37 -8.51 -9.93 -0.83
C SER A 37 -7.02 -9.69 -0.86
N PHE A 38 -6.24 -10.61 -0.28
CA PHE A 38 -4.78 -10.55 -0.31
C PHE A 38 -4.22 -10.44 -1.74
N VAL A 39 -4.73 -11.25 -2.67
CA VAL A 39 -4.34 -11.19 -4.08
C VAL A 39 -4.79 -9.87 -4.74
N ALA A 40 -5.98 -9.38 -4.44
CA ALA A 40 -6.46 -8.10 -4.96
C ALA A 40 -5.60 -6.93 -4.46
N ASP A 41 -5.30 -6.90 -3.17
CA ASP A 41 -4.42 -5.90 -2.55
C ASP A 41 -3.05 -5.93 -3.21
N PHE A 42 -2.45 -7.13 -3.35
CA PHE A 42 -1.20 -7.32 -4.08
C PHE A 42 -1.27 -6.78 -5.52
N LEU A 43 -2.35 -7.02 -6.27
CA LEU A 43 -2.48 -6.51 -7.64
C LEU A 43 -2.57 -4.98 -7.72
N THR A 44 -3.01 -4.32 -6.65
CA THR A 44 -3.07 -2.85 -6.61
C THR A 44 -1.73 -2.20 -6.24
N THR A 45 -0.98 -2.85 -5.35
CA THR A 45 0.28 -2.34 -4.79
C THR A 45 1.52 -2.88 -5.48
N GLU A 46 1.42 -4.09 -6.04
CA GLU A 46 2.51 -4.93 -6.55
C GLU A 46 3.62 -5.18 -5.52
N SER A 47 3.30 -5.00 -4.24
CA SER A 47 4.25 -5.13 -3.13
C SER A 47 3.89 -6.32 -2.26
N TYR A 48 4.89 -7.12 -1.91
CA TYR A 48 4.72 -8.31 -1.08
C TYR A 48 5.84 -8.40 -0.05
N ASN A 49 5.47 -8.64 1.21
CA ASN A 49 6.43 -8.86 2.28
C ASN A 49 6.10 -10.16 3.00
N ALA A 50 6.89 -11.21 2.73
CA ALA A 50 6.66 -12.54 3.29
C ALA A 50 6.73 -12.61 4.82
N TYR A 51 7.43 -11.67 5.47
CA TYR A 51 7.55 -11.62 6.93
C TYR A 51 6.31 -11.03 7.60
N TYR A 52 5.74 -9.97 6.99
CA TYR A 52 4.61 -9.24 7.56
C TYR A 52 3.24 -9.72 7.08
N GLU A 53 3.17 -10.26 5.88
CA GLU A 53 1.92 -10.61 5.21
C GLU A 53 2.12 -11.88 4.39
N SER A 54 2.43 -12.98 5.08
CA SER A 54 2.73 -14.24 4.41
C SER A 54 1.49 -14.84 3.75
N VAL A 55 1.64 -15.31 2.49
CA VAL A 55 0.60 -16.09 1.81
C VAL A 55 0.14 -17.32 2.64
N ASN A 56 1.01 -17.84 3.50
CA ASN A 56 0.72 -18.99 4.37
C ASN A 56 -0.34 -18.69 5.45
N GLU A 57 -0.60 -17.42 5.79
CA GLU A 57 -1.69 -17.05 6.70
C GLU A 57 -3.07 -17.34 6.08
N HIS A 58 -3.14 -17.24 4.75
CA HIS A 58 -4.31 -17.54 3.95
C HIS A 58 -4.35 -19.01 3.53
N ILE A 59 -3.23 -19.55 3.04
CA ILE A 59 -3.09 -20.94 2.60
C ILE A 59 -2.37 -21.75 3.69
N ASN A 60 -3.10 -22.05 4.76
CA ASN A 60 -2.54 -22.78 5.89
C ASN A 60 -2.79 -24.29 5.77
N PHE A 61 -2.06 -25.07 6.58
CA PHE A 61 -2.20 -26.52 6.63
C PHE A 61 -3.64 -26.99 6.93
N LEU A 62 -4.36 -26.27 7.80
CA LEU A 62 -5.75 -26.57 8.15
C LEU A 62 -6.70 -26.43 6.95
N LEU A 63 -6.50 -25.43 6.08
CA LEU A 63 -7.24 -25.26 4.84
C LEU A 63 -7.05 -26.48 3.94
N ILE A 64 -5.80 -26.90 3.72
CA ILE A 64 -5.50 -28.06 2.86
C ILE A 64 -6.12 -29.34 3.43
N ILE A 65 -5.98 -29.60 4.73
CA ILE A 65 -6.65 -30.75 5.38
C ILE A 65 -8.16 -30.67 5.20
N SER A 66 -8.77 -29.51 5.42
CA SER A 66 -10.23 -29.36 5.31
C SER A 66 -10.71 -29.73 3.90
N ILE A 67 -9.97 -29.30 2.87
CA ILE A 67 -10.28 -29.66 1.48
C ILE A 67 -10.13 -31.17 1.25
N LEU A 68 -9.03 -31.78 1.71
CA LEU A 68 -8.81 -33.22 1.58
C LEU A 68 -9.89 -34.04 2.29
N VAL A 69 -10.35 -33.61 3.47
CA VAL A 69 -11.43 -34.25 4.22
C VAL A 69 -12.75 -34.16 3.45
N VAL A 70 -13.09 -33.01 2.86
CA VAL A 70 -14.30 -32.86 2.03
C VAL A 70 -14.26 -33.77 0.81
N ILE A 71 -13.10 -33.89 0.15
CA ILE A 71 -12.90 -34.82 -0.97
C ILE A 71 -13.10 -36.27 -0.51
N ALA A 72 -12.44 -36.67 0.58
CA ALA A 72 -12.53 -38.04 1.11
C ALA A 72 -13.97 -38.43 1.50
N ILE A 73 -14.68 -37.56 2.22
CA ILE A 73 -16.08 -37.79 2.58
C ILE A 73 -16.96 -37.85 1.32
N SER A 74 -16.74 -36.97 0.34
CA SER A 74 -17.51 -36.97 -0.91
C SER A 74 -17.28 -38.27 -1.71
N ILE A 75 -16.05 -38.79 -1.76
CA ILE A 75 -15.74 -40.09 -2.37
C ILE A 75 -16.43 -41.23 -1.61
N ALA A 76 -16.40 -41.21 -0.27
CA ALA A 76 -17.10 -42.20 0.54
C ALA A 76 -18.62 -42.18 0.28
N LEU A 77 -19.22 -41.00 0.13
CA LEU A 77 -20.63 -40.83 -0.25
C LEU A 77 -20.91 -41.33 -1.67
N ILE A 78 -19.99 -41.13 -2.63
CA ILE A 78 -20.10 -41.72 -3.97
C ILE A 78 -20.18 -43.24 -3.90
N ILE A 79 -19.26 -43.88 -3.17
CA ILE A 79 -19.21 -45.33 -3.02
C ILE A 79 -20.50 -45.85 -2.39
N LEU A 80 -20.92 -45.24 -1.27
CA LEU A 80 -22.14 -45.59 -0.56
C LEU A 80 -23.39 -45.49 -1.45
N LEU A 81 -23.58 -44.35 -2.11
CA LEU A 81 -24.77 -44.08 -2.90
C LEU A 81 -24.79 -44.90 -4.19
N ARG A 82 -23.62 -45.19 -4.78
CA ARG A 82 -23.50 -46.10 -5.92
C ARG A 82 -23.94 -47.50 -5.53
N TYR A 83 -23.47 -48.00 -4.38
CA TYR A 83 -23.89 -49.29 -3.84
C TYR A 83 -25.41 -49.33 -3.59
N LYS A 84 -25.98 -48.30 -2.96
CA LYS A 84 -27.43 -48.19 -2.70
C LYS A 84 -28.28 -47.83 -3.94
N LYS A 85 -27.70 -47.82 -5.15
CA LYS A 85 -28.37 -47.42 -6.41
C LYS A 85 -29.08 -46.05 -6.31
N LYS A 86 -28.52 -45.14 -5.51
CA LYS A 86 -28.97 -43.76 -5.28
C LYS A 86 -28.19 -42.77 -6.17
N PRO A 87 -28.64 -41.52 -6.34
CA PRO A 87 -27.98 -40.54 -7.21
C PRO A 87 -26.62 -40.07 -6.66
N TRP A 88 -25.58 -40.84 -6.94
CA TRP A 88 -24.19 -40.60 -6.51
C TRP A 88 -23.44 -39.57 -7.35
N LYS A 89 -23.82 -39.40 -8.64
CA LYS A 89 -23.14 -38.52 -9.60
C LYS A 89 -23.08 -37.05 -9.13
N ILE A 90 -24.01 -36.62 -8.27
CA ILE A 90 -24.04 -35.25 -7.72
C ILE A 90 -22.78 -34.98 -6.88
N TYR A 91 -22.23 -35.99 -6.21
CA TYR A 91 -21.02 -35.87 -5.39
C TYR A 91 -19.72 -35.86 -6.20
N LEU A 92 -19.78 -36.08 -7.53
CA LEU A 92 -18.62 -35.80 -8.39
C LEU A 92 -18.32 -34.30 -8.46
N ILE A 93 -19.34 -33.45 -8.39
CA ILE A 93 -19.20 -31.98 -8.44
C ILE A 93 -18.27 -31.47 -7.33
N PRO A 94 -18.53 -31.72 -6.03
CA PRO A 94 -17.62 -31.29 -4.98
C PRO A 94 -16.23 -31.92 -5.10
N VAL A 95 -16.10 -33.19 -5.54
CA VAL A 95 -14.78 -33.81 -5.74
C VAL A 95 -13.96 -33.05 -6.79
N PHE A 96 -14.52 -32.79 -7.97
CA PHE A 96 -13.83 -32.05 -9.02
C PHE A 96 -13.52 -30.62 -8.61
N GLU A 97 -14.48 -29.91 -8.02
CA GLU A 97 -14.31 -28.52 -7.58
C GLU A 97 -13.18 -28.39 -6.56
N TYR A 98 -13.12 -29.25 -5.55
CA TYR A 98 -12.12 -29.17 -4.49
C TYR A 98 -10.72 -29.65 -4.95
N ILE A 99 -10.64 -30.58 -5.90
CA ILE A 99 -9.36 -30.92 -6.57
C ILE A 99 -8.86 -29.73 -7.39
N PHE A 100 -9.75 -29.08 -8.15
CA PHE A 100 -9.40 -27.90 -8.94
C PHE A 100 -8.98 -26.73 -8.06
N MET A 101 -9.68 -26.51 -6.94
CA MET A 101 -9.31 -25.54 -5.91
C MET A 101 -7.92 -25.81 -5.34
N LEU A 102 -7.56 -27.07 -5.05
CA LEU A 102 -6.20 -27.41 -4.59
C LEU A 102 -5.14 -27.01 -5.61
N GLY A 103 -5.36 -27.27 -6.90
CA GLY A 103 -4.45 -26.86 -7.97
C GLY A 103 -4.25 -25.34 -8.00
N ILE A 104 -5.33 -24.56 -7.84
CA ILE A 104 -5.27 -23.09 -7.79
C ILE A 104 -4.53 -22.61 -6.54
N LEU A 105 -4.78 -23.21 -5.37
CA LEU A 105 -4.06 -22.87 -4.15
C LEU A 105 -2.55 -23.13 -4.28
N MET A 106 -2.16 -24.27 -4.87
CA MET A 106 -0.75 -24.56 -5.14
C MET A 106 -0.13 -23.56 -6.10
N PHE A 107 -0.84 -23.20 -7.18
CA PHE A 107 -0.40 -22.20 -8.15
C PHE A 107 -0.17 -20.83 -7.50
N VAL A 108 -1.16 -20.33 -6.74
CA VAL A 108 -1.06 -19.03 -6.04
C VAL A 108 0.06 -19.06 -5.01
N ASN A 109 0.17 -20.15 -4.22
CA ASN A 109 1.23 -20.30 -3.24
C ASN A 109 2.62 -20.28 -3.90
N SER A 110 2.79 -21.01 -5.01
CA SER A 110 4.04 -21.05 -5.77
C SER A 110 4.44 -19.68 -6.31
N TYR A 111 3.48 -18.89 -6.77
CA TYR A 111 3.73 -17.53 -7.24
C TYR A 111 4.33 -16.66 -6.12
N PHE A 112 3.70 -16.63 -4.94
CA PHE A 112 4.15 -15.77 -3.84
C PHE A 112 5.45 -16.24 -3.19
N HIS A 113 5.73 -17.55 -3.15
CA HIS A 113 7.02 -18.06 -2.67
C HIS A 113 8.17 -17.78 -3.66
N GLY A 114 7.87 -17.68 -4.95
CA GLY A 114 8.84 -17.32 -5.99
C GLY A 114 8.84 -15.84 -6.36
N TYR A 115 8.06 -15.00 -5.67
CA TYR A 115 7.90 -13.59 -6.03
C TYR A 115 9.12 -12.76 -5.68
N ASP A 116 9.64 -12.04 -6.67
CA ASP A 116 10.78 -11.14 -6.57
C ASP A 116 10.57 -9.85 -7.38
N GLU A 117 11.61 -9.01 -7.44
CA GLU A 117 11.60 -7.74 -8.16
C GLU A 117 11.51 -7.89 -9.69
N LEU A 118 11.83 -9.06 -10.26
CA LEU A 118 11.74 -9.32 -11.71
C LEU A 118 10.42 -10.00 -12.10
N SER A 119 9.66 -10.46 -11.12
CA SER A 119 8.42 -11.18 -11.31
C SER A 119 7.36 -10.34 -12.04
N SER A 120 6.71 -11.00 -13.00
CA SER A 120 5.56 -10.44 -13.73
C SER A 120 4.28 -10.64 -12.93
N ILE A 121 3.38 -9.65 -12.97
CA ILE A 121 2.07 -9.71 -12.31
C ILE A 121 1.04 -10.55 -13.07
N THR A 122 1.29 -10.86 -14.35
CA THR A 122 0.32 -11.54 -15.23
C THR A 122 -0.12 -12.90 -14.70
N PRO A 123 0.77 -13.79 -14.19
CA PRO A 123 0.35 -15.09 -13.66
C PRO A 123 -0.62 -14.97 -12.49
N ILE A 124 -0.39 -14.02 -11.58
CA ILE A 124 -1.26 -13.85 -10.42
C ILE A 124 -2.59 -13.15 -10.77
N MET A 125 -2.65 -12.36 -11.85
CA MET A 125 -3.94 -11.90 -12.41
C MET A 125 -4.80 -13.09 -12.84
N ALA A 126 -4.22 -14.09 -13.52
CA ALA A 126 -4.92 -15.33 -13.83
C ALA A 126 -5.32 -16.09 -12.54
N GLY A 127 -4.44 -16.12 -11.54
CA GLY A 127 -4.74 -16.67 -10.21
C GLY A 127 -5.96 -16.02 -9.55
N ARG A 128 -6.07 -14.69 -9.58
CA ARG A 128 -7.26 -13.95 -9.08
C ARG A 128 -8.53 -14.41 -9.80
N ASP A 129 -8.48 -14.50 -11.12
CA ASP A 129 -9.65 -14.85 -11.93
C ASP A 129 -10.07 -16.31 -11.68
N LEU A 130 -9.10 -17.21 -11.53
CA LEU A 130 -9.34 -18.61 -11.14
C LEU A 130 -9.93 -18.72 -9.73
N LEU A 131 -9.44 -17.95 -8.75
CA LEU A 131 -10.02 -17.89 -7.41
C LEU A 131 -11.47 -17.37 -7.43
N ASN A 132 -11.78 -16.42 -8.32
CA ASN A 132 -13.15 -15.92 -8.52
C ASN A 132 -14.05 -17.03 -9.09
N ILE A 133 -13.58 -17.77 -10.09
CA ILE A 133 -14.32 -18.88 -10.71
C ILE A 133 -14.67 -19.97 -9.67
N VAL A 134 -13.68 -20.41 -8.90
CA VAL A 134 -13.88 -21.42 -7.84
C VAL A 134 -14.81 -20.93 -6.74
N SER A 135 -14.78 -19.63 -6.42
CA SER A 135 -15.71 -19.07 -5.44
C SER A 135 -17.18 -19.19 -5.89
N ILE A 136 -17.44 -19.13 -7.20
CA ILE A 136 -18.79 -19.32 -7.75
C ILE A 136 -19.23 -20.79 -7.58
N GLY A 137 -18.34 -21.74 -7.85
CA GLY A 137 -18.60 -23.18 -7.68
C GLY A 137 -18.95 -23.56 -6.24
N GLN A 138 -18.36 -22.90 -5.24
CA GLN A 138 -18.69 -23.11 -3.82
C GLN A 138 -20.17 -22.88 -3.50
N TYR A 139 -20.83 -21.87 -4.09
CA TYR A 139 -22.26 -21.63 -3.84
C TYR A 139 -23.13 -22.80 -4.30
N VAL A 140 -22.76 -23.44 -5.42
CA VAL A 140 -23.46 -24.63 -5.91
C VAL A 140 -23.31 -25.79 -4.92
N ILE A 141 -22.12 -25.96 -4.34
CA ILE A 141 -21.85 -27.00 -3.32
C ILE A 141 -22.64 -26.75 -2.04
N PHE A 142 -22.71 -25.51 -1.56
CA PHE A 142 -23.55 -25.17 -0.39
C PHE A 142 -25.02 -25.55 -0.62
N ILE A 143 -25.55 -25.30 -1.81
CA ILE A 143 -26.92 -25.69 -2.16
C ILE A 143 -27.07 -27.22 -2.16
N ILE A 144 -26.13 -27.94 -2.78
CA ILE A 144 -26.16 -29.41 -2.84
C ILE A 144 -26.16 -30.01 -1.43
N PHE A 145 -25.22 -29.60 -0.58
CA PHE A 145 -25.13 -30.12 0.78
C PHE A 145 -26.26 -29.62 1.67
N GLY A 146 -26.72 -28.39 1.49
CA GLY A 146 -27.86 -27.82 2.22
C GLY A 146 -29.16 -28.58 1.99
N ILE A 147 -29.47 -28.93 0.72
CA ILE A 147 -30.64 -29.75 0.38
C ILE A 147 -30.58 -31.12 1.08
N ARG A 148 -29.39 -31.73 1.13
CA ARG A 148 -29.16 -33.04 1.75
C ARG A 148 -29.18 -32.97 3.28
N PHE A 149 -28.68 -31.90 3.87
CA PHE A 149 -28.75 -31.67 5.31
C PHE A 149 -30.20 -31.53 5.78
N LEU A 150 -31.03 -30.77 5.05
CA LEU A 150 -32.43 -30.54 5.39
C LEU A 150 -33.35 -31.75 5.14
N GLY A 151 -32.85 -32.84 4.54
CA GLY A 151 -33.65 -34.04 4.23
C GLY A 151 -34.79 -33.79 3.23
N ILE A 152 -34.64 -32.80 2.34
CA ILE A 152 -35.70 -32.42 1.40
C ILE A 152 -35.76 -33.44 0.26
N ASP A 153 -36.85 -34.23 0.20
CA ASP A 153 -37.13 -35.09 -0.95
C ASP A 153 -37.62 -34.26 -2.14
N LEU A 154 -36.72 -34.00 -3.08
CA LEU A 154 -36.97 -33.25 -4.31
C LEU A 154 -38.05 -33.88 -5.22
N LYS A 155 -38.44 -35.15 -5.01
CA LYS A 155 -39.51 -35.82 -5.77
C LYS A 155 -40.91 -35.66 -5.17
N GLN A 156 -41.05 -35.60 -3.84
CA GLN A 156 -42.35 -35.62 -3.16
C GLN A 156 -42.62 -34.42 -2.23
N PHE A 157 -41.65 -33.53 -2.00
CA PHE A 157 -41.83 -32.36 -1.12
C PHE A 157 -42.45 -32.72 0.25
N GLY A 158 -41.90 -33.76 0.87
CA GLY A 158 -42.13 -34.10 2.27
C GLY A 158 -40.79 -34.18 2.98
N PHE A 159 -40.78 -33.83 4.27
CA PHE A 159 -39.66 -34.15 5.15
C PHE A 159 -39.77 -35.64 5.50
N LYS A 160 -39.03 -36.48 4.78
CA LYS A 160 -38.77 -37.86 5.23
C LYS A 160 -37.39 -37.88 5.84
N ASN A 161 -37.26 -38.49 7.01
CA ASN A 161 -35.94 -38.78 7.57
C ASN A 161 -35.19 -39.64 6.54
N ASP A 162 -33.97 -39.25 6.16
CA ASP A 162 -33.18 -39.93 5.12
C ASP A 162 -32.91 -41.42 5.46
N GLU A 163 -33.10 -41.84 6.71
CA GLU A 163 -33.09 -43.25 7.14
C GLU A 163 -34.15 -44.08 6.40
N GLU A 164 -35.34 -43.52 6.16
CA GLU A 164 -36.43 -44.16 5.40
C GLU A 164 -36.13 -44.18 3.89
N TYR A 165 -35.28 -43.25 3.40
CA TYR A 165 -34.84 -43.24 2.01
C TYR A 165 -33.78 -44.31 1.72
N LEU A 166 -33.09 -44.84 2.73
CA LEU A 166 -31.96 -45.76 2.59
C LEU A 166 -32.29 -47.25 2.86
N ASP A 167 -33.58 -47.60 2.92
CA ASP A 167 -34.18 -48.96 3.02
C ASP A 167 -33.17 -50.06 3.38
N ILE A 168 -33.07 -50.37 4.67
CA ILE A 168 -32.21 -51.43 5.20
C ILE A 168 -32.94 -52.76 4.96
N LYS A 169 -32.54 -53.51 3.92
CA LYS A 169 -33.02 -54.88 3.67
C LYS A 169 -31.90 -55.90 3.81
N GLU A 170 -32.23 -57.11 4.29
CA GLU A 170 -31.29 -58.22 4.52
C GLU A 170 -30.61 -58.76 3.25
N GLU A 171 -31.09 -58.35 2.07
CA GLU A 171 -30.60 -58.70 0.74
C GLU A 171 -29.25 -58.04 0.36
N ASP A 172 -28.69 -57.18 1.22
CA ASP A 172 -27.38 -56.51 1.06
C ASP A 172 -26.15 -57.48 1.11
N ARG A 173 -26.30 -58.75 0.72
CA ARG A 173 -25.32 -59.84 0.86
C ARG A 173 -24.86 -60.52 -0.44
N GLU A 174 -25.29 -60.12 -1.63
CA GLU A 174 -24.80 -60.74 -2.88
C GLU A 174 -24.25 -59.74 -3.91
N GLU A 175 -23.24 -60.22 -4.65
CA GLU A 175 -22.44 -59.49 -5.64
C GLU A 175 -23.08 -59.52 -7.04
N PHE A 176 -22.86 -58.48 -7.84
CA PHE A 176 -23.23 -58.45 -9.27
C PHE A 176 -22.46 -57.35 -10.04
N GLU A 177 -22.14 -57.64 -11.31
CA GLU A 177 -21.38 -56.82 -12.26
C GLU A 177 -22.22 -55.75 -12.98
N VAL A 178 -21.67 -54.54 -13.15
CA VAL A 178 -22.40 -53.40 -13.70
C VAL A 178 -21.99 -53.08 -15.13
N ASN A 179 -22.95 -53.14 -16.06
CA ASN A 179 -22.89 -52.47 -17.36
C ASN A 179 -23.43 -51.02 -17.25
N ILE A 180 -22.79 -50.10 -17.98
CA ILE A 180 -23.04 -48.65 -17.88
C ILE A 180 -23.63 -48.14 -19.20
N GLU A 181 -24.88 -47.67 -19.15
CA GLU A 181 -25.45 -46.78 -20.18
C GLU A 181 -25.91 -45.46 -19.56
N PHE A 182 -25.70 -44.36 -20.29
CA PHE A 182 -25.80 -43.00 -19.79
C PHE A 182 -26.88 -42.22 -20.55
N ASP A 183 -28.01 -41.95 -19.89
CA ASP A 183 -29.12 -41.19 -20.49
C ASP A 183 -29.15 -39.73 -19.99
N LYS A 184 -28.76 -38.82 -20.89
CA LYS A 184 -28.64 -37.37 -20.69
C LYS A 184 -30.00 -36.67 -20.52
N ASP A 185 -31.05 -37.16 -21.18
CA ASP A 185 -32.34 -36.49 -21.23
C ASP A 185 -33.12 -36.63 -19.92
N LYS A 186 -32.93 -37.75 -19.23
CA LYS A 186 -33.50 -38.00 -17.90
C LYS A 186 -32.96 -37.04 -16.83
N ILE A 187 -31.70 -36.63 -16.93
CA ILE A 187 -31.06 -35.67 -16.00
C ILE A 187 -31.62 -34.27 -16.24
N THR A 188 -31.66 -33.83 -17.49
CA THR A 188 -32.21 -32.53 -17.88
C THR A 188 -33.67 -32.39 -17.45
N ARG A 189 -34.46 -33.48 -17.51
CA ARG A 189 -35.87 -33.50 -17.06
C ARG A 189 -36.02 -33.29 -15.55
N ASN A 190 -35.13 -33.87 -14.74
CA ASN A 190 -35.18 -33.73 -13.28
C ASN A 190 -34.74 -32.34 -12.80
N ILE A 191 -33.74 -31.75 -13.46
CA ILE A 191 -33.33 -30.36 -13.20
C ILE A 191 -34.47 -29.40 -13.53
N LYS A 192 -35.12 -29.56 -14.69
CA LYS A 192 -36.30 -28.75 -15.05
C LYS A 192 -37.44 -28.90 -14.04
N ARG A 193 -37.64 -30.11 -13.50
CA ARG A 193 -38.65 -30.36 -12.45
C ARG A 193 -38.29 -29.67 -11.13
N LEU A 194 -37.01 -29.65 -10.75
CA LEU A 194 -36.51 -28.97 -9.55
C LEU A 194 -36.69 -27.45 -9.64
N PHE A 195 -36.29 -26.84 -10.77
CA PHE A 195 -36.54 -25.42 -11.04
C PHE A 195 -38.03 -25.09 -11.02
N ARG A 196 -38.88 -25.97 -11.54
CA ARG A 196 -40.33 -25.79 -11.51
C ARG A 196 -40.89 -25.84 -10.08
N ASN A 197 -40.40 -26.73 -9.23
CA ASN A 197 -40.84 -26.81 -7.84
C ASN A 197 -40.36 -25.62 -7.01
N LEU A 198 -39.12 -25.17 -7.19
CA LEU A 198 -38.61 -23.94 -6.59
C LEU A 198 -39.42 -22.72 -7.04
N LYS A 199 -39.80 -22.67 -8.33
CA LYS A 199 -40.70 -21.65 -8.87
C LYS A 199 -42.05 -21.68 -8.15
N TYR A 200 -42.66 -22.84 -7.95
CA TYR A 200 -43.93 -22.95 -7.22
C TYR A 200 -43.83 -22.44 -5.78
N ILE A 201 -42.79 -22.81 -5.04
CA ILE A 201 -42.55 -22.31 -3.67
C ILE A 201 -42.36 -20.79 -3.67
N TYR A 202 -41.60 -20.27 -4.63
CA TYR A 202 -41.44 -18.84 -4.78
C TYR A 202 -42.77 -18.14 -5.09
N PHE A 203 -43.67 -18.74 -5.86
CA PHE A 203 -44.99 -18.14 -6.12
C PHE A 203 -45.94 -18.26 -4.92
N GLU A 204 -45.89 -19.36 -4.19
CA GLU A 204 -46.76 -19.66 -3.03
C GLU A 204 -46.34 -18.86 -1.78
N HIS A 205 -45.04 -18.68 -1.57
CA HIS A 205 -44.47 -17.95 -0.43
C HIS A 205 -43.65 -16.74 -0.86
N ARG A 206 -44.08 -16.06 -1.94
CA ARG A 206 -43.35 -14.97 -2.59
C ARG A 206 -42.85 -13.89 -1.64
N LEU A 207 -43.68 -13.52 -0.67
CA LEU A 207 -43.35 -12.48 0.30
C LEU A 207 -42.22 -12.94 1.23
N VAL A 208 -42.34 -14.13 1.84
CA VAL A 208 -41.33 -14.69 2.76
C VAL A 208 -40.01 -14.97 2.03
N CYS A 209 -40.06 -15.58 0.85
CA CYS A 209 -38.88 -15.86 0.04
C CYS A 209 -38.16 -14.57 -0.37
N ASN A 210 -38.89 -13.55 -0.84
CA ASN A 210 -38.29 -12.25 -1.18
C ASN A 210 -37.61 -11.61 0.04
N THR A 211 -38.27 -11.63 1.21
CA THR A 211 -37.70 -11.07 2.43
C THR A 211 -36.40 -11.77 2.84
N ILE A 212 -36.36 -13.10 2.83
CA ILE A 212 -35.15 -13.88 3.16
C ILE A 212 -34.04 -13.59 2.15
N ILE A 213 -34.33 -13.57 0.86
CA ILE A 213 -33.35 -13.30 -0.20
C ILE A 213 -32.78 -11.88 -0.06
N ILE A 214 -33.62 -10.88 0.22
CA ILE A 214 -33.18 -9.49 0.42
C ILE A 214 -32.27 -9.39 1.64
N ILE A 215 -32.62 -10.03 2.77
CA ILE A 215 -31.79 -10.01 3.99
C ILE A 215 -30.45 -10.69 3.74
N LEU A 216 -30.44 -11.86 3.08
CA LEU A 216 -29.22 -12.57 2.73
C LEU A 216 -28.34 -11.76 1.79
N PHE A 217 -28.94 -11.16 0.76
CA PHE A 217 -28.24 -10.33 -0.20
C PHE A 217 -27.64 -9.10 0.48
N ALA A 218 -28.44 -8.35 1.26
CA ALA A 218 -28.00 -7.17 1.98
C ALA A 218 -26.87 -7.47 2.97
N SER A 219 -26.98 -8.58 3.72
CA SER A 219 -25.94 -9.04 4.64
C SER A 219 -24.65 -9.41 3.91
N LEU A 220 -24.74 -10.15 2.81
CA LEU A 220 -23.58 -10.55 2.02
C LEU A 220 -22.90 -9.35 1.33
N THR A 221 -23.69 -8.43 0.75
CA THR A 221 -23.16 -7.20 0.13
C THR A 221 -22.57 -6.26 1.18
N GLY A 222 -23.21 -6.13 2.34
CA GLY A 222 -22.70 -5.31 3.44
C GLY A 222 -21.39 -5.86 4.00
N TYR A 223 -21.31 -7.17 4.23
CA TYR A 223 -20.09 -7.83 4.69
C TYR A 223 -18.96 -7.74 3.67
N THR A 224 -19.24 -7.99 2.39
CA THR A 224 -18.22 -7.86 1.32
C THR A 224 -17.74 -6.42 1.17
N TYR A 225 -18.63 -5.43 1.18
CA TYR A 225 -18.24 -4.02 1.18
C TYR A 225 -17.40 -3.64 2.41
N TYR A 226 -17.80 -4.06 3.60
CA TYR A 226 -17.03 -3.82 4.82
C TYR A 226 -15.63 -4.46 4.73
N TYR A 227 -15.56 -5.71 4.27
CA TYR A 227 -14.31 -6.46 4.17
C TYR A 227 -13.33 -5.84 3.15
N PHE A 228 -13.78 -5.58 1.93
CA PHE A 228 -12.92 -5.04 0.85
C PHE A 228 -12.75 -3.52 0.92
N GLY A 229 -13.83 -2.78 1.20
CA GLY A 229 -13.86 -1.32 1.14
C GLY A 229 -13.38 -0.62 2.41
N VAL A 230 -13.43 -1.30 3.57
CA VAL A 230 -13.05 -0.71 4.87
C VAL A 230 -11.84 -1.43 5.46
N LEU A 231 -11.92 -2.76 5.61
CA LEU A 231 -10.91 -3.51 6.35
C LEU A 231 -9.57 -3.59 5.59
N HIS A 232 -9.63 -3.98 4.31
CA HIS A 232 -8.50 -4.22 3.41
C HIS A 232 -8.22 -3.09 2.41
N ARG A 233 -8.70 -1.88 2.69
CA ARG A 233 -8.49 -0.76 1.78
C ARG A 233 -7.00 -0.41 1.65
N THR A 234 -6.53 -0.33 0.41
CA THR A 234 -5.26 0.33 0.05
C THR A 234 -5.50 1.82 -0.11
N TYR A 235 -4.67 2.64 0.53
CA TYR A 235 -4.76 4.10 0.52
C TYR A 235 -3.81 4.68 -0.54
N GLY A 236 -4.14 5.85 -1.09
CA GLY A 236 -3.18 6.66 -1.84
C GLY A 236 -2.76 7.88 -1.03
N GLU A 237 -1.80 8.64 -1.54
CA GLU A 237 -1.43 9.95 -0.97
C GLU A 237 -2.65 10.88 -0.84
N GLY A 238 -2.64 11.73 0.19
CA GLY A 238 -3.74 12.60 0.59
C GLY A 238 -4.87 11.90 1.36
N ASN A 239 -4.96 10.57 1.33
CA ASN A 239 -5.96 9.85 2.12
C ASN A 239 -5.47 9.65 3.56
N THR A 240 -6.34 9.88 4.53
CA THR A 240 -6.10 9.59 5.95
C THR A 240 -6.57 8.18 6.27
N PHE A 241 -5.76 7.45 7.04
CA PHE A 241 -6.16 6.18 7.65
C PHE A 241 -5.91 6.21 9.15
N SER A 242 -6.80 5.57 9.90
CA SER A 242 -6.68 5.44 11.35
C SER A 242 -6.05 4.10 11.72
N ALA A 243 -4.99 4.11 12.51
CA ALA A 243 -4.33 2.91 13.04
C ALA A 243 -3.59 3.19 14.35
N ASN A 244 -3.67 2.29 15.33
CA ASN A 244 -3.14 2.48 16.68
C ASN A 244 -3.49 3.85 17.30
N TYR A 245 -4.74 4.30 17.17
CA TYR A 245 -5.19 5.61 17.68
C TYR A 245 -4.40 6.81 17.12
N TYR A 246 -3.87 6.65 15.91
CA TYR A 246 -3.34 7.74 15.12
C TYR A 246 -4.14 7.85 13.83
N ASP A 247 -4.47 9.07 13.45
CA ASP A 247 -4.84 9.43 12.09
C ASP A 247 -3.56 9.79 11.33
N ILE A 248 -3.26 9.03 10.27
CA ILE A 248 -2.03 9.15 9.49
C ILE A 248 -2.38 9.51 8.06
N THR A 249 -1.76 10.57 7.54
CA THR A 249 -1.89 11.02 6.16
C THR A 249 -0.50 11.12 5.53
N VAL A 250 -0.32 10.51 4.36
CA VAL A 250 0.87 10.74 3.53
C VAL A 250 0.56 11.91 2.60
N ASN A 251 1.26 13.02 2.76
CA ASN A 251 0.98 14.26 2.04
C ASN A 251 1.59 14.25 0.64
N SER A 252 2.85 13.81 0.54
CA SER A 252 3.62 13.79 -0.69
C SER A 252 4.85 12.89 -0.55
N SER A 253 5.36 12.37 -1.65
CA SER A 253 6.64 11.65 -1.68
C SER A 253 7.53 12.09 -2.84
N TYR A 254 8.85 12.13 -2.60
CA TYR A 254 9.85 12.59 -3.55
C TYR A 254 11.00 11.59 -3.65
N LEU A 255 11.52 11.36 -4.86
CA LEU A 255 12.74 10.60 -5.09
C LEU A 255 13.85 11.53 -5.58
N THR A 256 14.97 11.55 -4.89
CA THR A 256 16.09 12.41 -5.27
C THR A 256 17.43 11.84 -4.83
N ASN A 257 18.49 12.15 -5.56
CA ASN A 257 19.87 11.86 -5.15
C ASN A 257 20.65 13.12 -4.75
N LYS A 258 19.93 14.25 -4.57
CA LYS A 258 20.53 15.56 -4.32
C LYS A 258 20.03 16.19 -3.02
N ASP A 259 20.86 17.06 -2.46
CA ASP A 259 20.49 17.93 -1.35
C ASP A 259 19.58 19.10 -1.81
N SER A 260 19.14 19.91 -0.85
CA SER A 260 18.29 21.10 -1.08
C SER A 260 18.92 22.14 -2.02
N ARG A 261 20.23 22.07 -2.28
CA ARG A 261 21.01 22.98 -3.14
C ARG A 261 21.44 22.27 -4.43
N GLY A 262 20.88 21.09 -4.72
CA GLY A 262 21.15 20.27 -5.88
C GLY A 262 22.60 19.76 -5.99
N ASN A 263 23.30 19.58 -4.88
CA ASN A 263 24.55 18.82 -4.84
C ASN A 263 24.22 17.34 -4.73
N VAL A 264 24.94 16.50 -5.48
CA VAL A 264 24.72 15.05 -5.44
C VAL A 264 25.22 14.50 -4.10
N ILE A 265 24.34 13.82 -3.36
CA ILE A 265 24.67 13.19 -2.07
C ILE A 265 25.38 11.86 -2.32
N THR A 266 24.88 11.08 -3.29
CA THR A 266 25.44 9.78 -3.66
C THR A 266 25.10 9.38 -5.09
N ASP A 267 26.05 8.77 -5.79
CA ASP A 267 25.87 8.36 -7.19
C ASP A 267 25.17 7.01 -7.35
N LYS A 268 25.22 6.14 -6.33
CA LYS A 268 24.72 4.76 -6.41
C LYS A 268 23.29 4.60 -5.90
N ASN A 269 22.86 5.50 -5.01
CA ASN A 269 21.58 5.42 -4.33
C ASN A 269 20.80 6.73 -4.51
N SER A 270 19.51 6.64 -4.30
CA SER A 270 18.61 7.78 -4.16
C SER A 270 18.00 7.74 -2.77
N TYR A 271 17.29 8.80 -2.44
CA TYR A 271 16.57 8.97 -1.21
C TYR A 271 15.10 9.18 -1.55
N LEU A 272 14.25 8.30 -1.03
CA LEU A 272 12.82 8.47 -1.02
C LEU A 272 12.46 9.26 0.24
N VAL A 273 11.93 10.46 0.06
CA VAL A 273 11.50 11.36 1.14
C VAL A 273 9.98 11.36 1.17
N ILE A 274 9.39 10.94 2.28
CA ILE A 274 7.95 10.87 2.47
C ILE A 274 7.55 11.91 3.51
N ASN A 275 6.71 12.86 3.11
CA ASN A 275 6.10 13.83 4.01
C ASN A 275 4.79 13.24 4.55
N LEU A 276 4.68 13.14 5.87
CA LEU A 276 3.50 12.61 6.53
C LEU A 276 3.07 13.46 7.71
N THR A 277 1.77 13.43 7.94
CA THR A 277 1.10 14.06 9.07
C THR A 277 0.48 12.99 9.95
N VAL A 278 0.75 13.08 11.25
CA VAL A 278 0.25 12.16 12.27
C VAL A 278 -0.47 12.95 13.33
N LYS A 279 -1.74 12.63 13.54
CA LYS A 279 -2.57 13.16 14.62
C LYS A 279 -2.81 12.07 15.66
N ASN A 280 -2.64 12.41 16.93
CA ASN A 280 -2.89 11.49 18.04
C ASN A 280 -4.34 11.60 18.52
N ASP A 281 -5.07 10.48 18.49
CA ASP A 281 -6.45 10.39 18.99
C ASP A 281 -6.54 9.63 20.33
N ALA A 282 -5.40 9.29 20.92
CA ALA A 282 -5.29 8.65 22.22
C ALA A 282 -4.70 9.58 23.29
N SER A 283 -4.48 9.02 24.48
CA SER A 283 -3.70 9.66 25.53
C SER A 283 -2.24 9.92 25.08
N LYS A 284 -1.55 10.74 25.85
CA LYS A 284 -0.21 11.25 25.54
C LYS A 284 0.78 10.13 25.18
N ARG A 285 1.44 10.23 24.03
CA ARG A 285 2.34 9.17 23.54
C ARG A 285 3.33 9.64 22.46
N ASN A 286 4.37 8.85 22.25
CA ASN A 286 5.37 9.04 21.19
C ASN A 286 5.05 8.20 19.95
N ILE A 287 5.42 8.73 18.78
CA ILE A 287 5.36 8.00 17.52
C ILE A 287 6.55 7.05 17.44
N ASN A 288 6.29 5.78 17.12
CA ASN A 288 7.34 4.82 16.80
C ASN A 288 7.56 4.79 15.28
N LEU A 289 8.69 5.32 14.83
CA LEU A 289 9.04 5.44 13.41
C LEU A 289 9.38 4.10 12.75
N ASP A 290 9.77 3.07 13.51
CA ASP A 290 10.11 1.73 12.97
C ASP A 290 8.90 1.01 12.36
N ARG A 291 7.70 1.51 12.65
CA ARG A 291 6.44 1.01 12.10
C ARG A 291 6.20 1.45 10.66
N PHE A 292 6.93 2.45 10.19
CA PHE A 292 6.85 2.98 8.84
C PHE A 292 7.95 2.35 7.99
N ARG A 293 7.58 1.39 7.14
CA ARG A 293 8.50 0.70 6.23
C ARG A 293 8.09 0.95 4.79
N VAL A 294 9.06 1.09 3.91
CA VAL A 294 8.77 1.23 2.48
C VAL A 294 9.05 -0.09 1.79
N MET A 295 8.18 -0.47 0.86
CA MET A 295 8.38 -1.59 -0.03
C MET A 295 8.49 -1.10 -1.47
N ASN A 296 9.38 -1.71 -2.25
CA ASN A 296 9.33 -1.69 -3.71
C ASN A 296 9.30 -3.14 -4.18
N LYS A 297 8.15 -3.60 -4.67
CA LYS A 297 7.89 -5.02 -4.91
C LYS A 297 8.17 -5.88 -3.66
N SER A 298 9.19 -6.74 -3.70
CA SER A 298 9.63 -7.61 -2.59
C SER A 298 10.72 -6.97 -1.72
N GLU A 299 11.36 -5.89 -2.16
CA GLU A 299 12.42 -5.23 -1.41
C GLU A 299 11.86 -4.29 -0.35
N GLY A 300 12.38 -4.39 0.88
CA GLY A 300 11.96 -3.58 2.02
C GLY A 300 13.03 -2.63 2.52
N PHE A 301 12.64 -1.40 2.82
CA PHE A 301 13.50 -0.32 3.27
C PHE A 301 13.05 0.24 4.61
N SER A 302 14.03 0.46 5.50
CA SER A 302 13.85 1.17 6.76
C SER A 302 14.25 2.63 6.61
N HIS A 303 13.64 3.49 7.44
CA HIS A 303 14.03 4.89 7.48
C HIS A 303 15.48 5.03 7.96
N VAL A 304 16.13 6.08 7.53
CA VAL A 304 17.52 6.40 7.89
C VAL A 304 17.57 7.72 8.65
N ASN A 305 18.36 7.73 9.73
CA ASN A 305 18.57 8.90 10.56
C ASN A 305 19.78 9.71 10.08
N ASN A 306 19.94 10.93 10.59
CA ASN A 306 21.11 11.80 10.37
C ASN A 306 21.32 12.31 8.92
N ILE A 307 20.29 12.27 8.08
CA ILE A 307 20.34 12.81 6.71
C ILE A 307 19.30 13.89 6.42
N TYR A 308 18.47 14.22 7.40
CA TYR A 308 17.38 15.18 7.26
C TYR A 308 17.86 16.59 6.88
N ASP A 309 19.11 16.94 7.23
CA ASP A 309 19.69 18.24 6.88
C ASP A 309 19.80 18.47 5.36
N TYR A 310 19.88 17.40 4.56
CA TYR A 310 19.89 17.50 3.10
C TYR A 310 18.51 17.78 2.50
N PHE A 311 17.43 17.65 3.28
CA PHE A 311 16.04 17.69 2.79
C PHE A 311 15.19 18.75 3.52
N LYS A 312 15.82 19.81 4.04
CA LYS A 312 15.17 20.86 4.84
C LYS A 312 14.01 21.57 4.14
N ASP A 313 14.08 21.65 2.82
CA ASP A 313 13.05 22.22 1.94
C ASP A 313 11.83 21.30 1.76
N LEU A 314 11.97 19.99 1.97
CA LEU A 314 10.85 19.03 1.91
C LEU A 314 10.16 18.83 3.26
N GLY A 315 10.84 19.16 4.35
CA GLY A 315 10.26 19.14 5.68
C GLY A 315 11.29 18.96 6.78
N LYS A 316 10.79 18.73 7.99
CA LYS A 316 11.61 18.57 9.21
C LYS A 316 11.56 17.12 9.68
N SER A 317 12.61 16.68 10.36
CA SER A 317 12.59 15.39 11.06
C SER A 317 11.58 15.42 12.22
N TYR A 318 11.06 14.25 12.59
CA TYR A 318 10.29 14.13 13.82
C TYR A 318 11.18 14.46 15.03
N SER A 319 10.72 15.38 15.88
CA SER A 319 11.49 15.88 17.02
C SER A 319 11.49 14.93 18.23
N GLY A 320 10.77 13.81 18.17
CA GLY A 320 10.57 12.92 19.32
C GLY A 320 9.63 13.50 20.38
N LYS A 321 8.89 14.57 20.05
CA LYS A 321 7.93 15.20 20.96
C LYS A 321 6.72 14.28 21.19
N GLU A 322 6.39 14.08 22.46
CA GLU A 322 5.13 13.43 22.87
C GLU A 322 3.92 14.25 22.40
N LEU A 323 2.97 13.57 21.75
CA LEU A 323 1.73 14.17 21.27
C LEU A 323 0.64 13.96 22.32
N VAL A 324 -0.06 15.01 22.73
CA VAL A 324 -1.29 14.87 23.53
C VAL A 324 -2.49 14.53 22.63
N ASN A 325 -3.66 14.26 23.20
CA ASN A 325 -4.85 13.99 22.40
C ASN A 325 -5.23 15.21 21.55
N GLY A 326 -5.44 15.00 20.25
CA GLY A 326 -5.71 16.03 19.27
C GLY A 326 -4.47 16.70 18.68
N ASP A 327 -3.27 16.47 19.24
CA ASP A 327 -2.04 17.03 18.67
C ASP A 327 -1.74 16.41 17.31
N GLU A 328 -1.32 17.26 16.38
CA GLU A 328 -0.93 16.90 15.02
C GLU A 328 0.52 17.34 14.77
N VAL A 329 1.29 16.48 14.12
CA VAL A 329 2.67 16.77 13.73
C VAL A 329 2.93 16.34 12.29
N THR A 330 3.55 17.22 11.52
CA THR A 330 3.98 16.95 10.14
C THR A 330 5.50 16.84 10.10
N PHE A 331 6.01 15.76 9.53
CA PHE A 331 7.44 15.48 9.42
C PHE A 331 7.76 14.63 8.20
N ILE A 332 9.04 14.59 7.84
CA ILE A 332 9.53 13.72 6.78
C ILE A 332 10.17 12.46 7.34
N LEU A 333 9.99 11.34 6.63
CA LEU A 333 10.79 10.13 6.75
C LEU A 333 11.62 9.96 5.49
N VAL A 334 12.89 9.60 5.64
CA VAL A 334 13.80 9.42 4.52
C VAL A 334 14.28 7.97 4.46
N TYR A 335 14.27 7.39 3.26
CA TYR A 335 14.68 6.02 2.99
C TYR A 335 15.77 6.03 1.93
N LYS A 336 16.87 5.31 2.17
CA LYS A 336 17.93 5.13 1.17
C LYS A 336 17.57 3.95 0.28
N VAL A 337 17.47 4.18 -1.03
CA VAL A 337 17.01 3.21 -2.02
C VAL A 337 17.97 3.11 -3.21
N PRO A 338 18.16 1.94 -3.83
CA PRO A 338 18.91 1.80 -5.08
C PRO A 338 18.32 2.62 -6.24
N ASN A 339 19.18 3.12 -7.15
CA ASN A 339 18.76 3.98 -8.27
C ASN A 339 17.97 3.28 -9.37
N ASN A 340 18.11 1.95 -9.49
CA ASN A 340 17.53 1.10 -10.52
C ASN A 340 16.07 0.70 -10.25
N LEU A 341 15.53 1.04 -9.08
CA LEU A 341 14.16 0.71 -8.72
C LEU A 341 13.14 1.62 -9.42
N ASN A 342 11.96 1.07 -9.68
CA ASN A 342 10.87 1.79 -10.33
C ASN A 342 10.15 2.70 -9.32
N SER A 343 10.15 4.01 -9.57
CA SER A 343 9.53 5.03 -8.70
C SER A 343 8.02 4.83 -8.51
N ASN A 344 7.32 4.25 -9.49
CA ASN A 344 5.87 4.05 -9.43
C ASN A 344 5.42 2.84 -8.59
N LYS A 345 6.38 2.11 -7.99
CA LYS A 345 6.13 0.85 -7.26
C LYS A 345 6.38 0.96 -5.76
N TYR A 346 6.67 2.16 -5.25
CA TYR A 346 6.87 2.36 -3.83
C TYR A 346 5.54 2.37 -3.06
N VAL A 347 5.53 1.66 -1.94
CA VAL A 347 4.37 1.53 -1.07
C VAL A 347 4.83 1.67 0.38
N LEU A 348 4.21 2.58 1.13
CA LEU A 348 4.44 2.73 2.55
C LEU A 348 3.57 1.74 3.33
N TYR A 349 4.21 0.94 4.17
CA TYR A 349 3.62 -0.01 5.08
C TYR A 349 3.64 0.58 6.48
N TYR A 350 2.48 0.61 7.13
CA TYR A 350 2.36 0.94 8.55
C TYR A 350 1.91 -0.29 9.34
N GLN A 351 2.75 -0.69 10.30
CA GLN A 351 2.49 -1.82 11.19
C GLN A 351 1.86 -1.36 12.52
N ASP A 352 0.71 -1.92 12.87
CA ASP A 352 0.09 -1.66 14.18
C ASP A 352 0.79 -2.46 15.31
N VAL A 353 0.57 -2.06 16.57
CA VAL A 353 1.11 -2.69 17.79
C VAL A 353 0.73 -4.18 17.87
N SER A 354 -0.50 -4.50 17.47
CA SER A 354 -1.01 -5.86 17.50
C SER A 354 -0.76 -6.54 16.17
N LYS A 355 -0.06 -7.68 16.17
CA LYS A 355 0.07 -8.56 15.00
C LYS A 355 -1.28 -9.01 14.42
N ARG A 356 -2.39 -8.83 15.15
CA ARG A 356 -3.74 -9.14 14.69
C ARG A 356 -4.39 -8.02 13.88
N ILE A 357 -3.84 -6.80 13.92
CA ILE A 357 -4.36 -5.66 13.16
C ILE A 357 -3.66 -5.60 11.81
N LEU A 358 -4.47 -5.46 10.77
CA LEU A 358 -4.05 -5.42 9.37
C LEU A 358 -3.03 -4.31 9.12
N LEU A 359 -1.96 -4.67 8.40
CA LEU A 359 -1.02 -3.72 7.84
C LEU A 359 -1.75 -2.71 6.96
N LYS A 360 -1.51 -1.43 7.22
CA LYS A 360 -2.04 -0.36 6.37
C LYS A 360 -1.02 -0.06 5.29
N LYS A 361 -1.49 -0.02 4.04
CA LYS A 361 -0.66 0.22 2.85
C LYS A 361 -1.07 1.52 2.20
N VAL A 362 -0.09 2.37 1.92
CA VAL A 362 -0.26 3.60 1.16
C VAL A 362 0.56 3.52 -0.11
N LYS A 363 -0.09 3.50 -1.26
CA LYS A 363 0.57 3.60 -2.56
C LYS A 363 1.08 5.02 -2.75
N LEU A 364 2.38 5.13 -2.99
CA LEU A 364 3.05 6.42 -3.12
C LEU A 364 3.01 6.88 -4.57
N ASN A 365 2.74 8.17 -4.76
CA ASN A 365 2.80 8.84 -6.06
C ASN A 365 4.10 9.63 -6.11
N VAL A 366 5.20 8.91 -6.25
CA VAL A 366 6.54 9.44 -6.06
C VAL A 366 6.91 10.42 -7.17
N ASP A 367 7.17 11.65 -6.77
CA ASP A 367 7.70 12.69 -7.67
C ASP A 367 9.21 12.51 -7.84
N ASP A 368 9.64 12.20 -9.06
CA ASP A 368 11.04 11.90 -9.37
C ASP A 368 11.80 13.17 -9.78
N VAL A 369 12.42 13.79 -8.79
CA VAL A 369 13.15 15.06 -8.92
C VAL A 369 14.67 14.83 -9.00
N ARG A 370 15.09 13.70 -9.59
CA ARG A 370 16.51 13.41 -9.84
C ARG A 370 17.04 14.20 -11.01
N GLU A 371 16.28 14.44 -12.06
CA GLU A 371 16.71 15.27 -13.17
C GLU A 371 16.48 16.75 -12.85
N VAL A 372 17.42 17.62 -13.23
CA VAL A 372 17.35 19.05 -12.88
C VAL A 372 17.44 19.89 -14.15
N GLU A 373 16.34 20.55 -14.48
CA GLU A 373 16.18 21.41 -15.63
C GLU A 373 16.38 22.88 -15.27
N THR A 374 16.85 23.69 -16.22
CA THR A 374 16.96 25.14 -16.01
C THR A 374 15.66 25.80 -16.45
N LYS A 375 14.93 26.39 -15.50
CA LYS A 375 13.62 27.02 -15.73
C LYS A 375 13.71 28.54 -15.91
N GLY A 376 14.77 29.17 -15.41
CA GLY A 376 14.94 30.62 -15.53
C GLY A 376 16.38 31.08 -15.39
N GLU A 377 16.73 32.10 -16.14
CA GLU A 377 18.00 32.82 -16.03
C GLU A 377 17.75 34.33 -15.99
N ALA A 378 18.54 35.05 -15.21
CA ALA A 378 18.47 36.51 -15.12
C ALA A 378 19.89 37.10 -14.99
N LYS A 379 20.06 38.31 -15.52
CA LYS A 379 21.22 39.18 -15.30
C LYS A 379 20.90 40.24 -14.24
N ILE A 380 21.91 40.98 -13.83
CA ILE A 380 21.73 42.17 -12.97
C ILE A 380 20.67 43.09 -13.56
N THR A 381 19.83 43.66 -12.69
CA THR A 381 18.64 44.47 -12.98
C THR A 381 17.43 43.73 -13.56
N GLU A 382 17.55 42.44 -13.89
CA GLU A 382 16.42 41.62 -14.34
C GLU A 382 15.75 40.90 -13.17
N SER A 383 14.42 40.80 -13.20
CA SER A 383 13.67 40.12 -12.13
C SER A 383 13.63 38.61 -12.39
N LEU A 384 13.99 37.81 -11.40
CA LEU A 384 13.90 36.35 -11.41
C LEU A 384 12.75 35.93 -10.49
N LYS A 385 11.82 35.12 -11.02
CA LYS A 385 10.69 34.54 -10.28
C LYS A 385 10.95 33.08 -9.96
N PHE A 386 10.67 32.70 -8.73
CA PHE A 386 10.82 31.36 -8.19
C PHE A 386 9.46 30.62 -8.13
N PRO A 387 9.44 29.29 -7.96
CA PRO A 387 8.22 28.48 -8.00
C PRO A 387 7.26 28.77 -6.84
N ASP A 388 7.80 29.20 -5.71
CA ASP A 388 7.05 29.62 -4.53
C ASP A 388 6.37 31.00 -4.70
N GLY A 389 6.48 31.61 -5.88
CA GLY A 389 5.94 32.93 -6.19
C GLY A 389 6.84 34.09 -5.75
N ASN A 390 7.96 33.81 -5.08
CA ASN A 390 8.91 34.85 -4.70
C ASN A 390 9.65 35.39 -5.92
N ASN A 391 10.00 36.68 -5.87
CA ASN A 391 10.79 37.32 -6.89
C ASN A 391 11.97 38.09 -6.30
N ILE A 392 13.03 38.18 -7.07
CA ILE A 392 14.20 38.98 -6.70
C ILE A 392 14.79 39.67 -7.92
N THR A 393 15.18 40.92 -7.73
CA THR A 393 15.94 41.70 -8.70
C THR A 393 17.23 42.14 -8.02
N ILE A 394 18.36 41.60 -8.44
CA ILE A 394 19.67 42.04 -7.94
C ILE A 394 20.02 43.32 -8.69
N THR A 395 20.20 44.41 -7.95
CA THR A 395 20.47 45.73 -8.53
C THR A 395 21.96 45.97 -8.68
N ASP A 396 22.76 45.48 -7.75
CA ASP A 396 24.21 45.66 -7.75
C ASP A 396 24.92 44.56 -6.95
N PHE A 397 26.22 44.35 -7.20
CA PHE A 397 27.05 43.47 -6.40
C PHE A 397 28.49 44.00 -6.26
N LYS A 398 29.13 43.68 -5.14
CA LYS A 398 30.52 44.03 -4.87
C LYS A 398 31.26 42.85 -4.26
N VAL A 399 32.50 42.64 -4.70
CA VAL A 399 33.43 41.66 -4.11
C VAL A 399 34.61 42.41 -3.49
N SER A 400 34.76 42.37 -2.16
CA SER A 400 35.83 43.09 -1.45
C SER A 400 36.33 42.35 -0.21
N ASN A 401 37.49 42.75 0.32
CA ASN A 401 38.02 42.19 1.57
C ASN A 401 37.37 42.80 2.81
N GLU A 402 36.87 44.03 2.69
CA GLU A 402 36.14 44.75 3.72
C GLU A 402 34.96 45.50 3.11
N THR A 403 33.89 45.64 3.88
CA THR A 403 32.74 46.48 3.56
C THR A 403 32.16 47.06 4.85
N THR A 404 31.14 47.90 4.74
CA THR A 404 30.40 48.46 5.87
C THR A 404 28.95 48.03 5.80
N TYR A 405 28.34 47.73 6.94
CA TYR A 405 26.91 47.45 7.02
C TYR A 405 26.25 48.37 8.05
N SER A 406 25.00 48.72 7.80
CA SER A 406 24.23 49.58 8.70
C SER A 406 23.37 48.73 9.64
N ARG A 407 23.29 49.11 10.91
CA ARG A 407 22.38 48.51 11.90
C ARG A 407 21.82 49.58 12.83
N TYR A 408 20.56 49.44 13.24
CA TYR A 408 20.05 50.25 14.34
C TYR A 408 20.65 49.83 15.69
N SER A 409 21.22 50.79 16.38
CA SER A 409 21.54 50.69 17.80
C SER A 409 20.56 51.57 18.57
N CYS A 410 19.88 51.00 19.55
CA CYS A 410 18.91 51.72 20.37
C CYS A 410 19.46 51.89 21.79
N ASP A 411 19.37 53.10 22.31
CA ASP A 411 19.63 53.45 23.70
C ASP A 411 18.38 54.08 24.34
N ASP A 412 18.47 54.50 25.60
CA ASP A 412 17.35 55.11 26.35
C ASP A 412 16.82 56.41 25.71
N TYR A 413 17.56 57.00 24.76
CA TYR A 413 17.23 58.25 24.07
C TYR A 413 16.76 58.06 22.63
N GLY A 414 16.74 56.82 22.13
CA GLY A 414 16.18 56.46 20.82
C GLY A 414 17.08 55.53 20.00
N CYS A 415 16.63 55.21 18.78
CA CYS A 415 17.37 54.36 17.85
C CYS A 415 18.12 55.20 16.82
N ARG A 416 19.41 54.95 16.64
CA ARG A 416 20.25 55.57 15.60
C ARG A 416 20.83 54.49 14.69
N MET A 417 20.92 54.80 13.39
CA MET A 417 21.59 53.94 12.44
C MET A 417 23.11 54.13 12.59
N MET A 418 23.84 53.03 12.74
CA MET A 418 25.29 53.03 12.82
C MET A 418 25.87 52.16 11.70
N ASP A 419 26.89 52.68 11.02
CA ASP A 419 27.68 51.91 10.06
C ASP A 419 28.83 51.23 10.78
N LEU A 420 28.90 49.91 10.64
CA LEU A 420 29.89 49.07 11.28
C LEU A 420 30.76 48.40 10.21
N PRO A 421 32.08 48.32 10.41
CA PRO A 421 32.97 47.64 9.47
C PRO A 421 32.74 46.12 9.55
N LEU A 422 32.70 45.47 8.38
CA LEU A 422 32.70 44.03 8.21
C LEU A 422 34.02 43.61 7.56
N LYS A 423 34.83 42.84 8.30
CA LYS A 423 36.08 42.26 7.83
C LYS A 423 35.99 40.74 7.87
N SER A 424 36.53 40.09 6.85
CA SER A 424 36.54 38.64 6.73
C SER A 424 37.89 38.17 6.21
N ASN A 425 38.35 37.00 6.68
CA ASN A 425 39.57 36.36 6.14
C ASN A 425 39.36 35.88 4.70
N ASN A 426 38.10 35.68 4.31
CA ASN A 426 37.64 35.39 2.95
C ASN A 426 37.10 36.66 2.28
N LYS A 427 37.02 36.68 0.94
CA LYS A 427 36.35 37.79 0.21
C LYS A 427 34.86 37.84 0.59
N ILE A 428 34.30 39.04 0.62
CA ILE A 428 32.91 39.33 0.91
C ILE A 428 32.20 39.58 -0.42
N LEU A 429 31.15 38.80 -0.71
CA LEU A 429 30.18 39.14 -1.75
C LEU A 429 29.02 39.89 -1.11
N GLU A 430 28.95 41.16 -1.41
CA GLU A 430 27.83 42.04 -1.08
C GLU A 430 26.88 42.10 -2.27
N ILE A 431 25.60 41.78 -2.04
CA ILE A 431 24.55 41.81 -3.05
C ILE A 431 23.49 42.82 -2.61
N SER A 432 23.23 43.82 -3.45
CA SER A 432 22.09 44.73 -3.29
C SER A 432 20.91 44.19 -4.09
N PHE A 433 19.74 44.10 -3.48
CA PHE A 433 18.57 43.55 -4.16
C PHE A 433 17.27 44.29 -3.83
N VAL A 434 16.29 44.11 -4.71
CA VAL A 434 14.91 44.54 -4.53
C VAL A 434 14.02 43.32 -4.63
N SER A 435 13.15 43.15 -3.63
CA SER A 435 12.15 42.10 -3.57
C SER A 435 10.94 42.62 -2.81
N ASN A 436 9.75 42.16 -3.22
CA ASN A 436 8.52 42.42 -2.46
C ASN A 436 8.37 41.46 -1.27
N ASN A 437 9.08 40.33 -1.30
CA ASN A 437 8.87 39.22 -0.39
C ASN A 437 10.09 38.95 0.51
N PHE A 438 11.26 39.45 0.13
CA PHE A 438 12.48 39.28 0.91
C PHE A 438 12.97 40.58 1.54
N THR A 439 13.24 40.51 2.84
CA THR A 439 14.21 41.34 3.56
C THR A 439 15.60 40.70 3.51
N GLY A 440 16.66 41.44 3.89
CA GLY A 440 18.04 40.93 3.95
C GLY A 440 18.17 39.58 4.68
N LYS A 441 17.61 39.48 5.90
CA LYS A 441 17.66 38.23 6.69
C LYS A 441 16.89 37.08 6.03
N SER A 442 15.66 37.32 5.58
CA SER A 442 14.88 36.26 4.93
C SER A 442 15.51 35.79 3.63
N PHE A 443 16.19 36.67 2.88
CA PHE A 443 16.92 36.27 1.68
C PHE A 443 18.15 35.42 2.00
N ILE A 444 18.86 35.73 3.09
CA ILE A 444 19.95 34.88 3.59
C ILE A 444 19.42 33.50 4.00
N ASP A 445 18.35 33.45 4.79
CA ASP A 445 17.78 32.19 5.27
C ASP A 445 17.28 31.34 4.09
N PHE A 446 16.65 31.97 3.11
CA PHE A 446 16.26 31.34 1.85
C PHE A 446 17.49 30.84 1.06
N SER A 447 18.52 31.66 0.90
CA SER A 447 19.75 31.31 0.18
C SER A 447 20.50 30.17 0.86
N ASN A 448 20.49 30.12 2.19
CA ASN A 448 21.10 29.04 2.97
C ASN A 448 20.47 27.68 2.65
N ILE A 449 19.19 27.62 2.27
CA ILE A 449 18.50 26.37 1.95
C ILE A 449 18.63 26.04 0.46
N TYR A 450 18.38 27.01 -0.43
CA TYR A 450 18.18 26.76 -1.87
C TYR A 450 19.35 27.17 -2.77
N ALA A 451 20.24 28.04 -2.29
CA ALA A 451 21.24 28.67 -3.15
C ALA A 451 22.64 28.06 -3.01
N LYS A 452 23.41 28.17 -4.08
CA LYS A 452 24.86 28.00 -4.09
C LYS A 452 25.51 29.05 -4.97
N ILE A 453 26.72 29.47 -4.57
CA ILE A 453 27.51 30.43 -5.33
C ILE A 453 28.45 29.64 -6.23
N ARG A 454 28.33 29.87 -7.55
CA ARG A 454 29.21 29.29 -8.56
C ARG A 454 30.18 30.35 -9.07
N TYR A 455 31.48 30.08 -8.97
CA TYR A 455 32.50 31.01 -9.40
C TYR A 455 33.63 30.31 -10.16
N GLU A 456 34.33 31.06 -11.00
CA GLU A 456 35.56 30.64 -11.67
C GLU A 456 36.78 30.95 -10.79
N ASP A 457 37.58 29.93 -10.49
CA ASP A 457 38.83 30.10 -9.75
C ASP A 457 39.95 30.68 -10.63
N ASN A 458 41.07 31.05 -10.01
CA ASN A 458 42.24 31.57 -10.71
C ASN A 458 42.81 30.62 -11.78
N ASN A 459 42.51 29.31 -11.71
CA ASN A 459 42.91 28.30 -12.68
C ASN A 459 41.87 28.09 -13.81
N GLY A 460 40.80 28.88 -13.84
CA GLY A 460 39.73 28.78 -14.84
C GLY A 460 38.72 27.65 -14.58
N LYS A 461 38.76 26.99 -13.41
CA LYS A 461 37.82 25.92 -13.05
C LYS A 461 36.61 26.49 -12.35
N MET A 462 35.42 26.03 -12.73
CA MET A 462 34.18 26.38 -12.04
C MET A 462 34.05 25.60 -10.72
N LYS A 463 33.94 26.33 -9.61
CA LYS A 463 33.68 25.78 -8.27
C LYS A 463 32.31 26.22 -7.78
N SER A 464 31.77 25.49 -6.79
CA SER A 464 30.52 25.83 -6.10
C SER A 464 30.78 25.87 -4.60
N VAL A 465 30.23 26.88 -3.91
CA VAL A 465 30.29 27.00 -2.45
C VAL A 465 28.92 27.34 -1.88
N GLU A 466 28.69 26.92 -0.64
CA GLU A 466 27.50 27.28 0.10
C GLU A 466 27.54 28.77 0.48
N PRO A 467 26.41 29.49 0.39
CA PRO A 467 26.34 30.90 0.76
C PRO A 467 26.40 31.02 2.28
N LYS A 468 27.60 31.15 2.85
CA LYS A 468 27.76 31.37 4.28
C LYS A 468 27.57 32.85 4.59
N SER A 469 26.49 33.20 5.28
CA SER A 469 26.32 34.58 5.75
C SER A 469 27.41 34.97 6.76
N LEU A 470 27.97 36.15 6.58
CA LEU A 470 28.93 36.76 7.50
C LEU A 470 28.26 37.53 8.64
N ILE A 471 26.98 37.88 8.47
CA ILE A 471 26.23 38.67 9.43
C ILE A 471 24.75 38.31 9.46
N SER A 472 24.17 38.30 10.66
CA SER A 472 22.77 37.92 10.89
C SER A 472 21.84 39.07 11.26
N ASN A 473 22.39 40.23 11.66
CA ASN A 473 21.61 41.37 12.13
C ASN A 473 22.13 42.68 11.54
N TYR A 474 21.42 43.18 10.52
CA TYR A 474 21.71 44.41 9.80
C TYR A 474 20.43 44.93 9.15
N ASN A 475 20.46 46.17 8.69
CA ASN A 475 19.36 46.85 8.04
C ASN A 475 19.60 47.00 6.54
N GLY A 476 18.51 46.95 5.76
CA GLY A 476 18.53 47.11 4.31
C GLY A 476 18.39 45.79 3.54
N ASN A 477 18.25 45.92 2.22
CA ASN A 477 18.09 44.79 1.29
C ASN A 477 19.45 44.43 0.68
N TYR A 478 20.36 44.06 1.57
CA TYR A 478 21.70 43.60 1.23
C TYR A 478 21.84 42.13 1.62
N ALA A 479 22.78 41.42 1.02
CA ALA A 479 23.20 40.10 1.46
C ALA A 479 24.72 40.03 1.45
N TYR A 480 25.30 39.53 2.55
CA TYR A 480 26.74 39.48 2.73
C TYR A 480 27.21 38.03 2.87
N PHE A 481 27.73 37.46 1.78
CA PHE A 481 28.20 36.08 1.74
C PHE A 481 29.72 35.99 1.74
N SER A 482 30.26 35.00 2.45
CA SER A 482 31.68 34.64 2.38
C SER A 482 31.97 33.89 1.08
N ILE A 483 32.98 34.33 0.34
CA ILE A 483 33.51 33.66 -0.86
C ILE A 483 35.01 33.41 -0.71
N PRO A 484 35.52 32.25 -1.17
CA PRO A 484 36.96 31.98 -1.21
C PRO A 484 37.80 33.06 -1.91
N THR A 485 39.05 33.21 -1.47
CA THR A 485 39.99 34.22 -2.00
C THR A 485 40.54 33.88 -3.38
N ASP A 486 40.43 32.62 -3.82
CA ASP A 486 40.90 32.11 -5.12
C ASP A 486 39.96 32.44 -6.30
N ILE A 487 38.88 33.21 -6.05
CA ILE A 487 38.02 33.73 -7.11
C ILE A 487 38.78 34.70 -8.02
N LYS A 488 38.69 34.45 -9.32
CA LYS A 488 39.31 35.26 -10.37
C LYS A 488 38.58 36.59 -10.53
N ASP A 489 39.30 37.71 -10.59
CA ASP A 489 38.69 39.05 -10.61
C ASP A 489 37.89 39.37 -11.89
N ASN A 490 38.11 38.65 -13.00
CA ASN A 490 37.30 38.75 -14.23
C ASN A 490 36.62 37.42 -14.60
N GLY A 491 36.56 36.46 -13.67
CA GLY A 491 35.96 35.14 -13.91
C GLY A 491 34.44 35.14 -13.74
N LYS A 492 33.76 34.11 -14.23
CA LYS A 492 32.30 34.01 -14.08
C LYS A 492 31.87 33.93 -12.62
N LEU A 493 30.80 34.64 -12.23
CA LEU A 493 30.21 34.60 -10.90
C LEU A 493 28.68 34.52 -11.01
N ARG A 494 28.10 33.48 -10.43
CA ARG A 494 26.67 33.17 -10.52
C ARG A 494 26.10 32.76 -9.18
N LEU A 495 24.89 33.23 -8.90
CA LEU A 495 24.07 32.69 -7.81
C LEU A 495 23.09 31.69 -8.42
N VAL A 496 23.15 30.44 -7.96
CA VAL A 496 22.32 29.36 -8.50
C VAL A 496 21.36 28.90 -7.42
N PHE A 497 20.06 29.03 -7.67
CA PHE A 497 19.00 28.55 -6.81
C PHE A 497 18.44 27.25 -7.38
N ILE A 498 18.24 26.26 -6.51
CA ILE A 498 17.72 24.95 -6.91
C ILE A 498 16.51 24.64 -6.04
N PHE A 499 15.38 24.39 -6.71
CA PHE A 499 14.14 23.90 -6.14
C PHE A 499 13.92 22.51 -6.69
N ARG A 500 14.56 21.52 -6.05
CA ARG A 500 14.49 20.12 -6.48
C ARG A 500 14.92 19.93 -7.94
N ASP A 501 13.98 19.71 -8.84
CA ASP A 501 14.18 19.53 -10.28
C ASP A 501 14.31 20.85 -11.06
N GLU A 502 14.05 21.99 -10.43
CA GLU A 502 14.09 23.30 -11.08
C GLU A 502 15.31 24.13 -10.69
N ARG A 503 16.05 24.59 -11.69
CA ARG A 503 17.25 25.43 -11.52
C ARG A 503 17.02 26.83 -12.06
N TYR A 504 17.41 27.79 -11.25
CA TYR A 504 17.35 29.21 -11.54
C TYR A 504 18.75 29.83 -11.40
N ILE A 505 19.19 30.57 -12.41
CA ILE A 505 20.56 31.10 -12.47
C ILE A 505 20.53 32.62 -12.54
N TYR A 506 21.19 33.26 -11.59
CA TYR A 506 21.44 34.69 -11.61
C TYR A 506 22.90 34.96 -11.97
N HIS A 507 23.14 35.59 -13.11
CA HIS A 507 24.49 35.92 -13.59
C HIS A 507 24.90 37.29 -13.03
N LEU A 508 25.90 37.29 -12.14
CA LEU A 508 26.49 38.51 -11.58
C LEU A 508 27.66 39.00 -12.45
N ARG A 509 28.48 38.07 -12.95
CA ARG A 509 29.57 38.35 -13.88
C ARG A 509 29.81 37.20 -14.85
#